data_AF-A0A8H8MYL1-F1
#
_entry.id   AF-A0A8H8MYL1-F1
#
_cell.length_a   1.000
_cell.length_b   1.000
_cell.length_c   1.000
_cell.angle_alpha   90.00
_cell.angle_beta   90.00
_cell.angle_gamma   90.00
#
_symmetry.space_group_name_H-M   'P 1'
#
loop_
_entity.id
_entity.type
_entity.pdbx_description
1 polymer ?
#
loop_
_entity_poly.entity_id
_entity_poly.type
_entity_poly.pdbx_seq_one_letter_code
_entity_poly.pdbx_strand_id
1 'polypeptide(L)'
;MIRRSRVDDDVALDPFKIVLPQLPRTCSLEARSEKTNLSIQLVLLDWLTNGSPGSVKELSLPVHNEFGWNHHGWHLLSTIPLDQGYVNPFLAPLRTLRLEYFFFHWDSAAYRGLAHLEISHLPSECSPTLKQMADILAASPELRTLKLRGVDIITGHDNVSSFSPITLSKVEVLSVQSAHRNPLVTLFPIVASISSELSLKVSSKALREDPEASISFSSAQA
;
A
#
# COMPACT_ATOMS: atom_id res chain seq x y z
N MET A 1 4.04 -21.66 8.72
CA MET A 1 2.63 -22.04 8.88
C MET A 1 1.79 -20.77 8.76
N ILE A 2 1.16 -20.55 7.61
CA ILE A 2 0.36 -19.34 7.31
C ILE A 2 -1.05 -19.61 7.85
N ARG A 3 -1.51 -18.85 8.85
CA ARG A 3 -2.92 -18.88 9.27
C ARG A 3 -3.64 -17.73 8.59
N ARG A 4 -4.53 -18.07 7.65
CA ARG A 4 -5.50 -17.14 7.07
C ARG A 4 -6.72 -17.11 7.98
N SER A 5 -7.08 -15.93 8.48
CA SER A 5 -8.39 -15.74 9.11
C SER A 5 -9.37 -15.43 7.99
N ARG A 6 -10.28 -16.36 7.69
CA ARG A 6 -11.34 -16.18 6.71
C ARG A 6 -12.63 -15.98 7.49
N VAL A 7 -13.28 -14.84 7.31
CA VAL A 7 -14.61 -14.56 7.85
C VAL A 7 -15.58 -14.77 6.69
N ASP A 8 -16.33 -15.86 6.69
CA ASP A 8 -17.40 -16.13 5.72
C ASP A 8 -18.74 -15.64 6.30
N ASP A 9 -19.43 -14.76 5.58
CA ASP A 9 -20.63 -14.02 6.03
C ASP A 9 -21.95 -14.83 5.95
N ASP A 10 -21.90 -16.16 5.83
CA ASP A 10 -23.08 -17.01 5.59
C ASP A 10 -23.63 -17.69 6.86
N VAL A 11 -23.09 -17.34 8.01
CA VAL A 11 -23.59 -17.78 9.32
C VAL A 11 -24.32 -16.61 9.94
N ALA A 12 -25.60 -16.82 10.27
CA ALA A 12 -26.39 -15.91 11.11
C ALA A 12 -25.51 -15.43 12.27
N LEU A 13 -25.20 -14.14 12.28
CA LEU A 13 -24.26 -13.50 13.19
C LEU A 13 -24.66 -13.81 14.64
N ASP A 14 -23.97 -14.77 15.27
CA ASP A 14 -23.73 -14.70 16.70
C ASP A 14 -22.72 -13.56 16.89
N PRO A 15 -23.15 -12.41 17.43
CA PRO A 15 -22.30 -11.25 17.48
C PRO A 15 -21.22 -11.50 18.55
N PHE A 16 -19.98 -11.58 18.09
CA PHE A 16 -18.75 -11.41 18.88
C PHE A 16 -18.22 -12.65 19.62
N LYS A 17 -17.65 -13.58 18.83
CA LYS A 17 -16.44 -14.27 19.25
C LYS A 17 -15.54 -14.57 18.04
N ILE A 18 -14.87 -13.54 17.54
CA ILE A 18 -13.65 -13.76 16.75
C ILE A 18 -12.58 -14.15 17.79
N VAL A 19 -12.57 -15.43 18.17
CA VAL A 19 -11.46 -15.97 18.97
C VAL A 19 -10.30 -16.12 18.00
N LEU A 20 -9.45 -15.09 17.88
CA LEU A 20 -8.16 -15.26 17.22
C LEU A 20 -7.35 -16.26 18.07
N PRO A 21 -7.09 -17.49 17.59
CA PRO A 21 -6.29 -18.44 18.34
C PRO A 21 -4.87 -17.87 18.45
N GLN A 22 -4.38 -17.69 19.67
CA GLN A 22 -3.01 -17.31 20.06
C GLN A 22 -2.03 -17.41 18.87
N LEU A 23 -1.84 -16.27 18.19
CA LEU A 23 -1.13 -16.21 16.93
C LEU A 23 0.37 -16.49 17.18
N PRO A 24 1.02 -17.42 16.44
CA PRO A 24 2.46 -17.65 16.57
C PRO A 24 3.28 -16.39 16.25
N ARG A 25 4.54 -16.34 16.71
CA ARG A 25 5.36 -15.12 16.85
C ARG A 25 5.69 -14.31 15.58
N THR A 26 5.21 -14.72 14.40
CA THR A 26 5.26 -13.94 13.16
C THR A 26 4.07 -14.34 12.29
N CYS A 27 3.06 -13.48 12.22
CA CYS A 27 1.83 -13.75 11.47
C CYS A 27 1.63 -12.77 10.31
N SER A 28 0.94 -13.29 9.29
CA SER A 28 0.37 -12.52 8.19
C SER A 28 -1.11 -12.31 8.53
N LEU A 29 -1.55 -11.05 8.57
CA LEU A 29 -2.95 -10.69 8.77
C LEU A 29 -3.55 -10.40 7.39
N GLU A 30 -4.40 -11.30 6.94
CA GLU A 30 -5.19 -11.14 5.72
C GLU A 30 -6.65 -10.98 6.14
N ALA A 31 -7.25 -9.83 5.86
CA ALA A 31 -8.68 -9.62 6.06
C ALA A 31 -9.34 -9.41 4.70
N ARG A 32 -10.27 -10.30 4.36
CA ARG A 32 -11.12 -10.20 3.18
C ARG A 32 -12.53 -9.88 3.62
N SER A 33 -13.18 -8.96 2.91
CA SER A 33 -14.59 -8.67 3.07
C SER A 33 -15.21 -8.57 1.69
N GLU A 34 -16.31 -9.28 1.47
CA GLU A 34 -17.07 -9.25 0.22
C GLU A 34 -18.14 -8.15 0.24
N LYS A 35 -18.57 -7.73 1.44
CA LYS A 35 -19.80 -6.92 1.60
C LYS A 35 -19.57 -5.55 2.23
N THR A 36 -18.64 -5.37 3.17
CA THR A 36 -18.49 -4.07 3.85
C THR A 36 -17.08 -3.75 4.36
N ASN A 37 -16.74 -2.46 4.39
CA ASN A 37 -15.49 -1.97 5.01
C ASN A 37 -15.46 -2.15 6.53
N LEU A 38 -16.63 -2.29 7.17
CA LEU A 38 -16.77 -2.46 8.61
C LEU A 38 -16.09 -3.75 9.09
N SER A 39 -16.18 -4.84 8.33
CA SER A 39 -15.52 -6.11 8.70
C SER A 39 -14.00 -5.95 8.79
N ILE A 40 -13.39 -5.17 7.88
CA ILE A 40 -11.94 -4.90 7.90
C ILE A 40 -11.57 -4.02 9.09
N GLN A 41 -12.36 -2.98 9.39
CA GLN A 41 -12.14 -2.14 10.56
C GLN A 41 -12.26 -2.92 11.86
N LEU A 42 -13.23 -3.84 11.97
CA LEU A 42 -13.41 -4.69 13.14
C LEU A 42 -12.23 -5.65 13.33
N VAL A 43 -11.71 -6.25 12.25
CA VAL A 43 -10.52 -7.11 12.34
C VAL A 43 -9.29 -6.31 12.77
N LEU A 44 -9.10 -5.10 12.23
CA LEU A 44 -8.01 -4.23 12.66
C LEU A 44 -8.18 -3.79 14.12
N LEU A 45 -9.39 -3.43 14.54
CA LEU A 45 -9.66 -3.04 15.92
C LEU A 45 -9.41 -4.19 16.89
N ASP A 46 -9.87 -5.40 16.55
CA ASP A 46 -9.61 -6.61 17.32
C ASP A 46 -8.11 -6.90 17.43
N TRP A 47 -7.36 -6.78 16.32
CA TRP A 47 -5.91 -6.91 16.36
C TRP A 47 -5.23 -5.84 17.22
N LEU A 48 -5.66 -4.59 17.13
CA LEU A 48 -5.09 -3.49 17.91
C LEU A 48 -5.44 -3.59 19.41
N THR A 49 -6.58 -4.19 19.77
CA THR A 49 -7.04 -4.29 21.16
C THR A 49 -6.59 -5.58 21.84
N ASN A 50 -6.62 -6.70 21.12
CA ASN A 50 -6.36 -8.04 21.65
C ASN A 50 -5.05 -8.64 21.15
N GLY A 51 -4.42 -8.05 20.15
CA GLY A 51 -3.13 -8.49 19.63
C GLY A 51 -1.94 -8.01 20.47
N SER A 52 -0.74 -8.42 20.06
CA SER A 52 0.52 -7.92 20.63
C SER A 52 1.30 -7.14 19.57
N PRO A 53 1.91 -5.99 19.94
CA PRO A 53 2.80 -5.27 19.04
C PRO A 53 3.88 -6.17 18.43
N GLY A 54 4.08 -6.06 17.12
CA GLY A 54 5.07 -6.83 16.38
C GLY A 54 4.74 -8.30 16.09
N SER A 55 3.57 -8.79 16.53
CA SER A 55 3.09 -10.14 16.19
C SER A 55 2.78 -10.30 14.69
N VAL A 56 2.37 -9.22 14.03
CA VAL A 56 2.06 -9.16 12.60
C VAL A 56 3.21 -8.50 11.86
N LYS A 57 3.71 -9.16 10.81
CA LYS A 57 4.75 -8.63 9.91
C LYS A 57 4.22 -8.33 8.52
N GLU A 58 3.06 -8.87 8.18
CA GLU A 58 2.44 -8.69 6.89
C GLU A 58 0.98 -8.35 7.08
N LEU A 59 0.53 -7.26 6.47
CA LEU A 59 -0.86 -6.86 6.45
C LEU A 59 -1.34 -6.82 5.01
N SER A 60 -2.36 -7.60 4.69
CA SER A 60 -2.99 -7.64 3.37
C SER A 60 -4.49 -7.45 3.51
N LEU A 61 -5.00 -6.38 2.91
CA LEU A 61 -6.42 -6.02 2.91
C LEU A 61 -6.93 -5.98 1.45
N PRO A 62 -6.99 -7.14 0.76
CA PRO A 62 -7.55 -7.19 -0.58
C PRO A 62 -9.08 -7.07 -0.50
N VAL A 63 -9.66 -6.37 -1.46
CA VAL A 63 -11.11 -6.21 -1.58
C VAL A 63 -11.55 -6.86 -2.86
N HIS A 64 -12.42 -7.86 -2.77
CA HIS A 64 -13.03 -8.42 -3.96
C HIS A 64 -14.18 -7.50 -4.38
N ASN A 65 -13.88 -6.55 -5.25
CA ASN A 65 -14.89 -5.60 -5.72
C ASN A 65 -15.66 -6.19 -6.91
N GLU A 66 -16.71 -6.97 -6.63
CA GLU A 66 -17.71 -7.37 -7.65
C GLU A 66 -18.77 -6.28 -7.90
N PHE A 67 -18.86 -5.27 -7.01
CA PHE A 67 -20.03 -4.39 -6.93
C PHE A 67 -19.81 -2.94 -7.39
N GLY A 68 -18.64 -2.63 -7.98
CA GLY A 68 -18.40 -1.30 -8.53
C GLY A 68 -18.48 -0.19 -7.48
N TRP A 69 -18.02 -0.46 -6.25
CA TRP A 69 -18.07 0.48 -5.12
C TRP A 69 -17.67 1.90 -5.54
N ASN A 70 -18.51 2.86 -5.16
CA ASN A 70 -18.26 4.29 -5.36
C ASN A 70 -16.87 4.64 -4.83
N HIS A 71 -16.14 5.37 -5.68
CA HIS A 71 -14.70 5.61 -5.72
C HIS A 71 -14.00 6.17 -4.47
N HIS A 72 -14.60 6.16 -3.29
CA HIS A 72 -14.01 6.77 -2.10
C HIS A 72 -12.95 5.84 -1.51
N GLY A 73 -11.72 6.33 -1.36
CA GLY A 73 -10.67 5.65 -0.63
C GLY A 73 -10.97 5.69 0.86
N TRP A 74 -10.66 4.60 1.58
CA TRP A 74 -11.03 4.45 2.98
C TRP A 74 -9.82 4.56 3.88
N HIS A 75 -9.83 5.58 4.74
CA HIS A 75 -8.83 5.72 5.78
C HIS A 75 -9.11 4.71 6.89
N LEU A 76 -8.23 3.72 7.07
CA LEU A 76 -8.48 2.54 7.92
C LEU A 76 -8.73 2.88 9.39
N LEU A 77 -8.17 3.98 9.87
CA LEU A 77 -8.21 4.36 11.28
C LEU A 77 -9.00 5.66 11.53
N SER A 78 -9.70 6.21 10.54
CA SER A 78 -10.41 7.50 10.74
C SER A 78 -11.57 7.39 11.72
N THR A 79 -12.15 6.19 11.83
CA THR A 79 -13.29 5.90 12.71
C THR A 79 -12.87 5.27 14.03
N ILE A 80 -11.59 4.96 14.20
CA ILE A 80 -11.07 4.29 15.39
C ILE A 80 -10.44 5.34 16.31
N PRO A 81 -11.00 5.60 17.50
CA PRO A 81 -10.49 6.63 18.43
C PRO A 81 -9.28 6.10 19.22
N LEU A 82 -8.25 5.62 18.52
CA LEU A 82 -7.00 5.18 19.12
C LEU A 82 -5.91 6.22 18.85
N ASP A 83 -5.14 6.53 19.91
CA ASP A 83 -3.99 7.41 19.81
C ASP A 83 -2.90 6.81 18.91
N GLN A 84 -2.21 7.66 18.13
CA GLN A 84 -1.13 7.20 17.25
C GLN A 84 0.01 6.55 18.05
N GLY A 85 0.29 7.03 19.27
CA GLY A 85 1.29 6.44 20.15
C GLY A 85 0.96 4.99 20.54
N TYR A 86 -0.33 4.66 20.64
CA TYR A 86 -0.81 3.31 20.88
C TYR A 86 -0.75 2.42 19.63
N VAL A 87 -1.11 2.96 18.46
CA VAL A 87 -1.20 2.20 17.21
C VAL A 87 0.17 1.95 16.57
N ASN A 88 1.10 2.91 16.65
CA ASN A 88 2.40 2.84 15.99
C ASN A 88 3.22 1.58 16.31
N PRO A 89 3.30 1.09 17.57
CA PRO A 89 3.97 -0.17 17.91
C PRO A 89 3.45 -1.40 17.16
N PHE A 90 2.17 -1.41 16.74
CA PHE A 90 1.59 -2.50 15.97
C PHE A 90 1.94 -2.40 14.48
N LEU A 91 2.00 -1.19 13.94
CA LEU A 91 2.23 -0.94 12.50
C LEU A 91 3.72 -0.88 12.14
N ALA A 92 4.58 -0.32 12.98
CA ALA A 92 6.02 -0.16 12.73
C ALA A 92 6.77 -1.47 12.39
N PRO A 93 6.38 -2.65 12.93
CA PRO A 93 7.06 -3.89 12.63
C PRO A 93 6.66 -4.53 11.29
N LEU A 94 5.70 -3.96 10.56
CA LEU A 94 5.28 -4.45 9.25
C LEU A 94 6.46 -4.41 8.26
N ARG A 95 6.53 -5.45 7.43
CA ARG A 95 7.48 -5.59 6.31
C ARG A 95 6.77 -5.72 4.98
N THR A 96 5.53 -6.21 5.00
CA THR A 96 4.67 -6.34 3.82
C THR A 96 3.37 -5.59 4.09
N LEU A 97 3.03 -4.65 3.23
CA LEU A 97 1.78 -3.91 3.27
C LEU A 97 1.09 -3.98 1.91
N ARG A 98 -0.09 -4.58 1.86
CA ARG A 98 -0.92 -4.68 0.65
C ARG A 98 -2.30 -4.12 0.94
N LEU A 99 -2.65 -3.03 0.29
CA LEU A 99 -3.89 -2.30 0.52
C LEU A 99 -4.63 -2.12 -0.80
N GLU A 100 -5.90 -2.47 -0.82
CA GLU A 100 -6.80 -2.27 -1.96
C GLU A 100 -7.98 -1.41 -1.50
N TYR A 101 -8.19 -0.24 -2.12
CA TYR A 101 -9.16 0.80 -1.69
C TYR A 101 -8.92 1.42 -0.30
N PHE A 102 -7.96 0.92 0.47
CA PHE A 102 -7.64 1.38 1.82
C PHE A 102 -6.31 2.12 1.90
N PHE A 103 -6.19 2.98 2.90
CA PHE A 103 -4.92 3.60 3.27
C PHE A 103 -4.85 3.88 4.76
N PHE A 104 -3.64 3.92 5.30
CA PHE A 104 -3.35 4.60 6.56
C PHE A 104 -2.95 6.04 6.23
N HIS A 105 -2.99 6.94 7.22
CA HIS A 105 -2.43 8.27 7.04
C HIS A 105 -0.98 8.15 6.56
N TRP A 106 -0.59 8.94 5.56
CA TRP A 106 0.64 8.71 4.81
C TRP A 106 1.94 8.91 5.63
N ASP A 107 1.85 9.55 6.80
CA ASP A 107 2.97 9.68 7.77
C ASP A 107 3.05 8.54 8.80
N SER A 108 2.11 7.60 8.73
CA SER A 108 1.95 6.48 9.67
C SER A 108 3.19 5.60 9.73
N ALA A 109 3.41 4.98 10.88
CA ALA A 109 4.44 3.97 11.06
C ALA A 109 4.26 2.74 10.14
N ALA A 110 3.06 2.50 9.60
CA ALA A 110 2.79 1.40 8.65
C ALA A 110 3.65 1.45 7.38
N TYR A 111 4.10 2.64 6.99
CA TYR A 111 4.86 2.84 5.76
C TYR A 111 6.38 2.88 5.96
N ARG A 112 6.87 2.53 7.15
CA ARG A 112 8.30 2.60 7.50
C ARG A 112 8.92 1.22 7.54
N GLY A 113 10.14 1.09 7.00
CA GLY A 113 10.90 -0.15 7.00
C GLY A 113 10.24 -1.28 6.20
N LEU A 114 9.45 -0.96 5.18
CA LEU A 114 8.79 -1.95 4.34
C LEU A 114 9.78 -2.61 3.38
N ALA A 115 9.59 -3.91 3.15
CA ALA A 115 10.22 -4.67 2.07
C ALA A 115 9.26 -4.81 0.87
N HIS A 116 7.95 -4.75 1.10
CA HIS A 116 6.93 -4.87 0.06
C HIS A 116 5.78 -3.90 0.32
N LEU A 117 5.52 -3.02 -0.64
CA LEU A 117 4.40 -2.10 -0.64
C LEU A 117 3.57 -2.29 -1.90
N GLU A 118 2.29 -2.62 -1.73
CA GLU A 118 1.30 -2.69 -2.78
C GLU A 118 0.09 -1.84 -2.39
N ILE A 119 -0.23 -0.84 -3.20
CA ILE A 119 -1.40 0.00 -3.03
C ILE A 119 -2.19 0.00 -4.33
N SER A 120 -3.46 -0.34 -4.22
CA SER A 120 -4.33 -0.48 -5.38
C SER A 120 -5.64 0.26 -5.20
N HIS A 121 -6.15 0.81 -6.31
CA HIS A 121 -7.48 1.36 -6.47
C HIS A 121 -7.83 2.46 -5.46
N LEU A 122 -6.89 3.38 -5.20
CA LEU A 122 -7.16 4.60 -4.42
C LEU A 122 -7.53 5.75 -5.35
N PRO A 123 -8.59 6.52 -5.04
CA PRO A 123 -8.91 7.69 -5.81
C PRO A 123 -7.87 8.80 -5.63
N SER A 124 -7.92 9.78 -6.54
CA SER A 124 -6.95 10.86 -6.57
C SER A 124 -6.95 11.69 -5.29
N GLU A 125 -8.11 11.95 -4.69
CA GLU A 125 -8.25 12.72 -3.44
C GLU A 125 -7.66 12.03 -2.20
N CYS A 126 -7.48 10.70 -2.24
CA CYS A 126 -6.85 9.94 -1.17
C CYS A 126 -5.39 9.58 -1.49
N SER A 127 -4.93 9.85 -2.71
CA SER A 127 -3.60 9.50 -3.18
C SER A 127 -2.51 10.29 -2.43
N PRO A 128 -1.30 9.74 -2.28
CA PRO A 128 -0.23 10.43 -1.59
C PRO A 128 0.28 11.61 -2.42
N THR A 129 0.74 12.66 -1.74
CA THR A 129 1.55 13.69 -2.40
C THR A 129 2.91 13.15 -2.80
N LEU A 130 3.60 13.85 -3.70
CA LEU A 130 4.98 13.52 -4.06
C LEU A 130 5.88 13.51 -2.82
N LYS A 131 5.75 14.53 -1.95
CA LYS A 131 6.48 14.56 -0.68
C LYS A 131 6.19 13.36 0.20
N GLN A 132 4.93 12.99 0.40
CA GLN A 132 4.56 11.83 1.21
C GLN A 132 5.13 10.54 0.63
N MET A 133 5.07 10.35 -0.69
CA MET A 133 5.68 9.18 -1.31
C MET A 133 7.20 9.19 -1.15
N ALA A 134 7.86 10.33 -1.31
CA ALA A 134 9.29 10.48 -1.06
C ALA A 134 9.66 10.08 0.39
N ASP A 135 8.91 10.56 1.37
CA ASP A 135 9.11 10.24 2.78
C ASP A 135 8.93 8.73 3.06
N ILE A 136 7.91 8.09 2.44
CA ILE A 136 7.66 6.64 2.53
C ILE A 136 8.83 5.83 1.97
N LEU A 137 9.32 6.21 0.79
CA LEU A 137 10.44 5.54 0.13
C LEU A 137 11.74 5.71 0.92
N ALA A 138 12.01 6.91 1.43
CA ALA A 138 13.16 7.20 2.29
C ALA A 138 13.10 6.42 3.62
N ALA A 139 11.90 6.24 4.17
CA ALA A 139 11.69 5.45 5.38
C ALA A 139 11.79 3.93 5.16
N SER A 140 11.86 3.46 3.90
CA SER A 140 11.88 2.05 3.53
C SER A 140 13.05 1.71 2.58
N PRO A 141 14.32 1.86 3.02
CA PRO A 141 15.49 1.59 2.18
C PRO A 141 15.63 0.11 1.77
N GLU A 142 14.96 -0.79 2.50
CA GLU A 142 14.93 -2.23 2.24
C GLU A 142 13.81 -2.65 1.28
N LEU A 143 13.11 -1.69 0.68
CA LEU A 143 11.98 -1.95 -0.22
C LEU A 143 12.46 -2.73 -1.44
N ARG A 144 11.83 -3.88 -1.68
CA ARG A 144 12.07 -4.74 -2.84
C ARG A 144 10.97 -4.66 -3.88
N THR A 145 9.75 -4.42 -3.42
CA THR A 145 8.59 -4.32 -4.29
C THR A 145 7.82 -3.06 -3.99
N LEU A 146 7.64 -2.22 -5.02
CA LEU A 146 6.70 -1.13 -5.04
C LEU A 146 5.69 -1.36 -6.16
N LYS A 147 4.42 -1.52 -5.79
CA LYS A 147 3.32 -1.66 -6.73
C LYS A 147 2.25 -0.63 -6.45
N LEU A 148 2.00 0.24 -7.41
CA LEU A 148 0.94 1.25 -7.37
C LEU A 148 0.00 1.00 -8.53
N ARG A 149 -1.27 0.65 -8.27
CA ARG A 149 -2.23 0.30 -9.31
C ARG A 149 -3.52 1.11 -9.18
N GLY A 150 -3.87 1.91 -10.17
CA GLY A 150 -4.99 2.85 -10.05
C GLY A 150 -4.80 3.78 -8.84
N VAL A 151 -3.57 4.27 -8.65
CA VAL A 151 -3.19 5.22 -7.60
C VAL A 151 -2.42 6.34 -8.31
N ASP A 152 -2.80 7.59 -8.04
CA ASP A 152 -2.08 8.75 -8.55
C ASP A 152 -0.99 9.19 -7.56
N ILE A 153 -0.13 10.12 -7.97
CA ILE A 153 0.76 10.84 -7.05
C ILE A 153 0.52 12.33 -7.27
N ILE A 154 0.11 13.01 -6.21
CA ILE A 154 -0.28 14.42 -6.28
C ILE A 154 0.98 15.28 -6.26
N THR A 155 1.25 15.98 -7.37
CA THR A 155 2.48 16.78 -7.50
C THR A 155 2.35 18.22 -6.99
N GLY A 156 1.13 18.70 -6.73
CA GLY A 156 0.88 20.01 -6.11
C GLY A 156 1.83 21.13 -6.57
N HIS A 157 2.43 21.81 -5.59
CA HIS A 157 3.52 22.79 -5.78
C HIS A 157 4.91 22.20 -5.52
N ASP A 158 5.00 20.88 -5.33
CA ASP A 158 6.26 20.23 -4.98
C ASP A 158 7.16 20.22 -6.21
N ASN A 159 8.26 20.95 -6.14
CA ASN A 159 9.26 20.91 -7.20
C ASN A 159 10.11 19.65 -7.02
N VAL A 160 10.09 18.77 -8.02
CA VAL A 160 10.87 17.53 -8.06
C VAL A 160 12.35 17.76 -7.75
N SER A 161 12.91 18.92 -8.15
CA SER A 161 14.31 19.29 -7.88
C SER A 161 14.63 19.61 -6.41
N SER A 162 13.62 19.79 -5.56
CA SER A 162 13.81 20.05 -4.12
C SER A 162 14.04 18.78 -3.30
N PHE A 163 13.83 17.60 -3.87
CA PHE A 163 14.00 16.33 -3.18
C PHE A 163 15.44 15.84 -3.28
N SER A 164 15.99 15.36 -2.16
CA SER A 164 17.21 14.58 -2.18
C SER A 164 16.98 13.26 -2.91
N PRO A 165 17.91 12.79 -3.75
CA PRO A 165 17.79 11.48 -4.36
C PRO A 165 17.64 10.38 -3.31
N ILE A 166 16.62 9.54 -3.49
CA ILE A 166 16.31 8.42 -2.61
C ILE A 166 16.94 7.17 -3.19
N THR A 167 17.87 6.59 -2.46
CA THR A 167 18.53 5.35 -2.86
C THR A 167 17.67 4.15 -2.49
N LEU A 168 17.19 3.43 -3.51
CA LEU A 168 16.44 2.20 -3.34
C LEU A 168 17.25 1.00 -3.87
N SER A 169 18.32 0.63 -3.15
CA SER A 169 19.32 -0.34 -3.62
C SER A 169 18.80 -1.78 -3.73
N LYS A 170 17.63 -2.09 -3.14
CA LYS A 170 17.07 -3.45 -3.11
C LYS A 170 15.78 -3.58 -3.91
N VAL A 171 15.34 -2.55 -4.62
CA VAL A 171 14.12 -2.64 -5.44
C VAL A 171 14.37 -3.60 -6.59
N GLU A 172 13.60 -4.68 -6.59
CA GLU A 172 13.57 -5.71 -7.62
C GLU A 172 12.36 -5.48 -8.54
N VAL A 173 11.24 -5.03 -7.97
CA VAL A 173 9.97 -4.84 -8.68
C VAL A 173 9.46 -3.42 -8.49
N LEU A 174 9.41 -2.66 -9.58
CA LEU A 174 8.72 -1.38 -9.66
C LEU A 174 7.58 -1.50 -10.67
N SER A 175 6.34 -1.55 -10.19
CA SER A 175 5.16 -1.57 -11.05
C SER A 175 4.26 -0.40 -10.73
N VAL A 176 4.01 0.40 -11.75
CA VAL A 176 3.09 1.51 -11.63
C VAL A 176 2.11 1.45 -12.78
N GLN A 177 0.85 1.32 -12.43
CA GLN A 177 -0.28 1.35 -13.33
C GLN A 177 -1.17 2.49 -12.87
N SER A 178 -1.17 3.61 -13.58
CA SER A 178 -1.97 4.77 -13.16
C SER A 178 -3.42 4.67 -13.57
N ALA A 179 -4.26 5.42 -12.85
CA ALA A 179 -5.59 5.79 -13.30
C ALA A 179 -5.54 6.99 -14.27
N HIS A 180 -4.78 8.05 -13.94
CA HIS A 180 -4.82 9.31 -14.69
C HIS A 180 -3.45 9.80 -15.17
N ARG A 181 -2.47 10.01 -14.27
CA ARG A 181 -1.14 10.57 -14.61
C ARG A 181 -0.06 9.54 -14.41
N ASN A 182 0.92 9.44 -15.30
CA ASN A 182 2.01 8.46 -15.13
C ASN A 182 2.90 8.83 -13.91
N PRO A 183 2.74 8.17 -12.74
CA PRO A 183 3.40 8.54 -11.50
C PRO A 183 4.91 8.27 -11.58
N LEU A 184 5.33 7.42 -12.52
CA LEU A 184 6.74 7.15 -12.78
C LEU A 184 7.48 8.39 -13.26
N VAL A 185 6.86 9.24 -14.08
CA VAL A 185 7.49 10.50 -14.53
C VAL A 185 7.84 11.39 -13.34
N THR A 186 7.04 11.29 -12.27
CA THR A 186 7.25 12.04 -11.04
C THR A 186 8.22 11.35 -10.08
N LEU A 187 8.16 10.02 -9.97
CA LEU A 187 8.99 9.25 -9.05
C LEU A 187 10.41 9.03 -9.55
N PHE A 188 10.61 8.84 -10.85
CA PHE A 188 11.93 8.51 -11.39
C PHE A 188 13.01 9.53 -11.05
N PRO A 189 12.76 10.85 -11.15
CA PRO A 189 13.81 11.82 -10.84
C PRO A 189 14.22 11.83 -9.36
N ILE A 190 13.34 11.38 -8.45
CA ILE A 190 13.65 11.31 -7.03
C ILE A 190 14.21 9.94 -6.61
N VAL A 191 13.96 8.87 -7.38
CA VAL A 191 14.48 7.53 -7.08
C VAL A 191 15.80 7.31 -7.81
N ALA A 192 16.90 7.34 -7.06
CA ALA A 192 18.18 6.86 -7.53
C ALA A 192 18.23 5.33 -7.35
N SER A 193 17.97 4.58 -8.41
CA SER A 193 18.21 3.13 -8.38
C SER A 193 19.70 2.84 -8.54
N ILE A 194 20.27 2.10 -7.60
CA ILE A 194 21.64 1.54 -7.72
C ILE A 194 21.56 0.05 -8.09
N SER A 195 20.36 -0.54 -8.13
CA SER A 195 20.19 -1.96 -8.42
C SER A 195 20.41 -2.26 -9.91
N SER A 196 21.26 -3.25 -10.20
CA SER A 196 21.52 -3.76 -11.56
C SER A 196 20.38 -4.60 -12.14
N GLU A 197 19.37 -4.96 -11.34
CA GLU A 197 18.26 -5.86 -11.73
C GLU A 197 16.87 -5.23 -11.46
N LEU A 198 16.67 -3.98 -11.87
CA LEU A 198 15.36 -3.33 -11.74
C LEU A 198 14.37 -3.89 -12.79
N SER A 199 13.38 -4.66 -12.36
CA SER A 199 12.23 -5.00 -13.22
C SER A 199 11.21 -3.88 -13.21
N LEU A 200 11.23 -3.05 -14.26
CA LEU A 200 10.24 -2.00 -14.48
C LEU A 200 9.04 -2.54 -15.26
N LYS A 201 7.86 -2.55 -14.65
CA LYS A 201 6.61 -2.88 -15.34
C LYS A 201 5.69 -1.67 -15.36
N VAL A 202 5.70 -0.98 -16.49
CA VAL A 202 4.77 0.12 -16.79
C VAL A 202 3.59 -0.44 -17.57
N SER A 203 2.38 -0.16 -17.12
CA SER A 203 1.19 -0.36 -17.96
C SER A 203 0.24 0.79 -17.76
N SER A 204 -0.06 1.52 -18.83
CA SER A 204 -1.13 2.52 -18.82
C SER A 204 -2.40 1.85 -19.33
N LYS A 205 -3.50 1.96 -18.58
CA LYS A 205 -4.83 1.71 -19.16
C LYS A 205 -5.31 2.90 -20.01
N ALA A 206 -4.68 4.06 -19.85
CA ALA A 206 -5.02 5.32 -20.51
C ALA A 206 -4.64 5.41 -22.00
N LEU A 207 -3.87 4.46 -22.56
CA LEU A 207 -3.59 4.40 -24.01
C LEU A 207 -4.69 3.67 -24.80
N ARG A 208 -5.97 3.92 -24.47
CA ARG A 208 -7.08 3.45 -25.30
C ARG A 208 -7.70 4.54 -26.17
N GLU A 209 -7.15 5.76 -26.14
CA GLU A 209 -7.54 6.86 -27.04
C GLU A 209 -6.33 7.71 -27.46
N ASP A 210 -5.33 7.11 -28.12
CA ASP A 210 -4.54 7.81 -29.17
C ASP A 210 -3.59 6.82 -29.88
N PRO A 211 -3.67 6.61 -31.21
CA PRO A 211 -2.90 5.57 -31.92
C PRO A 211 -1.44 5.93 -32.28
N GLU A 212 -0.88 7.07 -31.86
CA GLU A 212 0.47 7.47 -32.31
C GLU A 212 1.41 8.03 -31.21
N ALA A 213 1.75 7.21 -30.20
CA ALA A 213 2.89 7.55 -29.34
C ALA A 213 3.68 6.31 -28.90
N SER A 214 4.52 5.81 -29.81
CA SER A 214 5.59 4.87 -29.50
C SER A 214 6.80 5.66 -28.98
N ILE A 215 7.07 5.65 -27.67
CA ILE A 215 8.33 6.18 -27.13
C ILE A 215 9.30 5.01 -26.92
N SER A 216 10.29 4.94 -27.80
CA SER A 216 11.43 4.03 -27.71
C SER A 216 12.52 4.67 -26.83
N PHE A 217 12.96 4.01 -25.76
CA PHE A 217 14.19 4.37 -25.07
C PHE A 217 15.33 3.48 -25.55
N SER A 218 16.33 4.09 -26.17
CA SER A 218 17.60 3.44 -26.54
C SER A 218 18.57 3.56 -25.38
N SER A 219 19.07 2.42 -24.89
CA SER A 219 20.19 2.35 -23.96
C SER A 219 21.49 2.57 -24.73
N ALA A 220 22.18 3.68 -24.49
CA ALA A 220 23.58 3.82 -24.88
C ALA A 220 24.45 3.08 -23.85
N GLN A 221 25.19 2.07 -24.31
CA GLN A 221 26.29 1.45 -23.57
C GLN A 221 27.57 2.29 -23.75
N ALA A 222 28.33 2.35 -22.66
CA ALA A 222 29.75 2.71 -22.50
C ALA A 222 30.18 4.15 -22.86
#